data_AF-M2QGK6-F1
#
_entry.id   AF-M2QGK6-F1
#
_cell.length_a   1.000
_cell.length_b   1.000
_cell.length_c   1.000
_cell.angle_alpha   90.00
_cell.angle_beta   90.00
_cell.angle_gamma   90.00
#
_symmetry.space_group_name_H-M   'P 1'
#
loop_
_entity.id
_entity.type
_entity.pdbx_description
1 polymer ?
#
loop_
_entity_poly.entity_id
_entity_poly.type
_entity_poly.pdbx_seq_one_letter_code
_entity_poly.pdbx_strand_id
1 'polypeptide(L)'
;AALRVEWTKARARALRWWEEVVLLDEEMRRAIAYCHWQADWWVAQAPCYVTNVQSLREGLFAYSAEQAAANRALAAGWSRQWAAVRDKARDIIDS
;
A
#
# COMPACT_ATOMS: atom_id res chain seq x y z
N ALA A 1 -38.28 17.52 -19.33
CA ALA A 1 -37.27 18.08 -18.39
C ALA A 1 -36.70 17.01 -17.44
N ALA A 2 -37.53 16.18 -16.80
CA ALA A 2 -37.09 15.16 -15.83
C ALA A 2 -36.04 14.16 -16.37
N LEU A 3 -36.18 13.67 -17.62
CA LEU A 3 -35.24 12.71 -18.21
C LEU A 3 -33.79 13.21 -18.25
N ARG A 4 -33.59 14.49 -18.61
CA ARG A 4 -32.25 15.10 -18.68
C ARG A 4 -31.61 15.22 -17.30
N VAL A 5 -32.41 15.55 -16.28
CA VAL A 5 -31.97 15.64 -14.88
C VAL A 5 -31.59 14.27 -14.33
N GLU A 6 -32.37 13.23 -14.62
CA GLU A 6 -32.03 11.88 -14.18
C GLU A 6 -30.78 11.33 -14.89
N TRP A 7 -30.60 11.65 -16.18
CA TRP A 7 -29.38 11.30 -16.90
C TRP A 7 -28.14 12.00 -16.32
N THR A 8 -28.21 13.30 -16.02
CA THR A 8 -27.05 14.02 -15.45
C THR A 8 -26.68 13.49 -14.07
N LYS A 9 -27.67 13.15 -13.22
CA LYS A 9 -27.42 12.50 -11.92
C LYS A 9 -26.78 11.14 -12.08
N ALA A 10 -27.28 10.29 -12.98
CA ALA A 10 -26.71 8.97 -13.24
C ALA A 10 -25.26 9.07 -13.74
N ARG A 11 -25.00 9.99 -14.67
CA ARG A 11 -23.65 10.27 -15.18
C ARG A 11 -22.70 10.76 -14.09
N ALA A 12 -23.14 11.68 -13.23
CA ALA A 12 -22.31 12.18 -12.13
C ALA A 12 -21.94 11.07 -11.13
N ARG A 13 -22.85 10.14 -10.84
CA ARG A 13 -22.56 8.97 -10.00
C ARG A 13 -21.57 8.02 -10.66
N ALA A 14 -21.72 7.76 -11.96
CA ALA A 14 -20.78 6.92 -12.70
C ALA A 14 -19.36 7.51 -12.71
N LEU A 15 -19.23 8.83 -12.92
CA LEU A 15 -17.94 9.52 -12.86
C LEU A 15 -17.30 9.44 -11.47
N ARG A 16 -18.07 9.74 -10.41
CA ARG A 16 -17.56 9.61 -9.04
C ARG A 16 -17.13 8.18 -8.71
N TRP A 17 -17.92 7.19 -9.11
CA TRP A 17 -17.57 5.80 -8.89
C TRP A 17 -16.25 5.43 -9.58
N TRP A 18 -16.05 5.91 -10.80
CA TRP A 18 -14.78 5.70 -11.52
C TRP A 18 -13.60 6.34 -10.78
N GLU A 19 -13.75 7.57 -10.29
CA GLU A 19 -12.74 8.25 -9.47
C GLU A 19 -12.40 7.44 -8.20
N GLU A 20 -13.41 6.89 -7.52
CA GLU A 20 -13.23 6.06 -6.33
C GLU A 20 -12.44 4.77 -6.64
N VAL A 21 -12.69 4.13 -7.79
CA VAL A 21 -11.93 2.93 -8.22
C VAL A 21 -10.45 3.27 -8.45
N VAL A 22 -10.17 4.38 -9.14
CA VAL A 22 -8.80 4.85 -9.39
C VAL A 22 -8.07 5.16 -8.09
N LEU A 23 -8.72 5.90 -7.19
CA LEU A 23 -8.13 6.26 -5.90
C LEU A 23 -7.86 5.03 -5.05
N LEU A 24 -8.79 4.08 -5.00
CA LEU A 24 -8.63 2.88 -4.20
C LEU A 24 -7.48 2.00 -4.73
N ASP A 25 -7.33 1.83 -6.06
CA ASP A 25 -6.19 1.10 -6.63
C ASP A 25 -4.86 1.77 -6.26
N GLU A 26 -4.79 3.09 -6.34
CA GLU A 26 -3.59 3.85 -6.01
C GLU A 26 -3.25 3.78 -4.52
N GLU A 27 -4.24 3.85 -3.62
CA GLU A 27 -4.04 3.70 -2.18
C GLU A 27 -3.54 2.28 -1.84
N MET A 28 -4.11 1.24 -2.45
CA MET A 28 -3.62 -0.13 -2.30
C MET A 28 -2.16 -0.26 -2.77
N ARG A 29 -1.83 0.33 -3.92
CA ARG A 29 -0.46 0.35 -4.45
C ARG A 29 0.50 1.07 -3.50
N ARG A 30 0.11 2.24 -2.97
CA ARG A 30 0.92 3.04 -2.04
C ARG A 30 1.13 2.34 -0.71
N ALA A 31 0.10 1.69 -0.16
CA ALA A 31 0.20 0.95 1.08
C ALA A 31 1.25 -0.18 0.97
N ILE A 32 1.24 -0.94 -0.12
CA ILE A 32 2.26 -1.97 -0.39
C ILE A 32 3.66 -1.34 -0.54
N ALA A 33 3.78 -0.27 -1.34
CA ALA A 33 5.05 0.42 -1.56
C ALA A 33 5.64 0.98 -0.25
N TYR A 34 4.78 1.51 0.63
CA TYR A 34 5.17 2.00 1.94
C TYR A 34 5.73 0.88 2.83
N CYS A 35 5.11 -0.30 2.85
CA CYS A 35 5.65 -1.45 3.59
C CYS A 35 7.06 -1.84 3.11
N HIS A 36 7.30 -1.84 1.80
CA HIS A 36 8.63 -2.11 1.25
C HIS A 36 9.64 -1.04 1.67
N TRP A 37 9.29 0.24 1.51
CA TRP A 37 10.13 1.35 1.93
C TRP A 37 10.47 1.28 3.42
N GLN A 38 9.48 0.99 4.27
CA GLN A 38 9.68 0.90 5.71
C GLN A 38 10.58 -0.29 6.09
N ALA A 39 10.45 -1.42 5.38
CA ALA A 39 11.36 -2.56 5.58
C ALA A 39 12.82 -2.20 5.27
N ASP A 40 13.04 -1.47 4.18
CA ASP A 40 14.38 -1.04 3.79
C ASP A 40 14.92 0.04 4.73
N TRP A 41 14.04 0.93 5.22
CA TRP A 41 14.38 1.89 6.27
C TRP A 41 14.86 1.18 7.55
N TRP A 42 14.16 0.15 8.02
CA TRP A 42 14.58 -0.62 9.21
C TRP A 42 15.99 -1.23 9.04
N VAL A 43 16.27 -1.82 7.87
CA VAL A 43 17.59 -2.38 7.56
C VAL A 43 18.66 -1.28 7.54
N ALA A 44 18.36 -0.12 6.98
CA ALA A 44 19.28 1.02 6.91
C ALA A 44 19.54 1.67 8.29
N GLN A 45 18.60 1.58 9.24
CA GLN A 45 18.75 2.18 10.57
C GLN A 45 19.61 1.35 11.53
N ALA A 46 19.64 0.03 11.39
CA ALA A 46 20.37 -0.86 12.32
C ALA A 46 21.84 -0.44 12.56
N PRO A 47 22.62 -0.05 11.53
CA PRO A 47 24.01 0.40 11.69
C PRO A 47 24.15 1.81 12.26
N CYS A 48 23.11 2.65 12.22
CA CYS A 48 23.16 4.05 12.67
C CYS A 48 23.14 4.18 14.20
N TYR A 49 22.70 3.14 14.92
CA TYR A 49 22.68 3.13 16.38
C TYR A 49 24.09 2.85 16.95
N VAL A 50 24.80 3.92 17.31
CA VAL A 50 26.10 3.81 17.97
C VAL A 50 25.90 3.41 19.42
N THR A 51 26.22 2.15 19.74
CA THR A 51 26.33 1.68 21.13
C THR A 51 27.65 0.94 21.35
N ASN A 52 28.23 1.21 22.52
CA ASN A 52 29.42 0.57 23.07
C ASN A 52 29.10 -0.77 23.75
N VAL A 53 27.82 -1.12 23.93
CA VAL A 53 27.39 -2.40 24.52
C VAL A 53 27.10 -3.40 23.40
N GLN A 54 27.91 -4.46 23.31
CA GLN A 54 27.82 -5.46 22.24
C GLN A 54 26.46 -6.17 22.18
N SER A 55 25.92 -6.61 23.32
CA SER A 55 24.61 -7.28 23.37
C SER A 55 23.46 -6.39 22.91
N LEU A 56 23.53 -5.08 23.21
CA LEU A 56 22.55 -4.11 22.75
C LEU A 56 22.64 -3.92 21.22
N ARG A 57 23.86 -3.90 20.67
CA ARG A 57 24.08 -3.84 19.22
C ARG A 57 23.43 -5.05 18.54
N GLU A 58 23.73 -6.26 19.00
CA GLU A 58 23.14 -7.49 18.46
C GLU A 58 21.61 -7.49 18.54
N GLY A 59 21.04 -7.06 19.67
CA GLY A 59 19.61 -6.91 19.84
C GLY A 59 18.98 -5.92 18.86
N LEU A 60 19.61 -4.78 18.59
CA LEU A 60 19.14 -3.79 17.62
C LEU A 60 19.16 -4.33 16.18
N PHE A 61 20.20 -5.06 15.80
CA PHE A 61 20.25 -5.73 14.49
C PHE A 61 19.17 -6.82 14.36
N ALA A 62 18.97 -7.64 15.39
CA ALA A 62 17.92 -8.65 15.39
C ALA A 62 16.52 -8.02 15.27
N TYR A 63 16.26 -6.98 16.08
CA TYR A 63 14.96 -6.31 16.09
C TYR A 63 14.65 -5.60 14.76
N SER A 64 15.61 -4.85 14.21
CA SER A 64 15.43 -4.20 12.90
C SER A 64 15.22 -5.22 11.77
N ALA A 65 15.93 -6.35 11.79
CA ALA A 65 15.71 -7.44 10.85
C ALA A 65 14.31 -8.04 10.97
N GLU A 66 13.81 -8.24 12.20
CA GLU A 66 12.46 -8.72 12.46
C GLU A 66 11.40 -7.73 11.96
N GLN A 67 11.57 -6.43 12.24
CA GLN A 67 10.68 -5.38 11.74
C GLN A 67 10.66 -5.31 10.20
N ALA A 68 11.82 -5.45 9.56
CA ALA A 68 11.91 -5.50 8.11
C ALA A 68 11.19 -6.74 7.54
N ALA A 69 11.36 -7.90 8.17
CA ALA A 69 10.68 -9.13 7.78
C ALA A 69 9.16 -9.03 7.91
N ALA A 70 8.67 -8.46 9.03
CA ALA A 70 7.24 -8.25 9.27
C ALA A 70 6.62 -7.33 8.22
N ASN A 71 7.28 -6.23 7.87
CA ASN A 71 6.81 -5.30 6.83
C ASN A 71 6.77 -5.96 5.44
N ARG A 72 7.78 -6.77 5.09
CA ARG A 72 7.77 -7.54 3.84
C ARG A 72 6.65 -8.58 3.81
N ALA A 73 6.37 -9.23 4.94
CA ALA A 73 5.26 -10.18 5.06
C ALA A 73 3.90 -9.49 4.89
N LEU A 74 3.70 -8.30 5.49
CA LEU A 74 2.51 -7.48 5.28
C LEU A 74 2.33 -7.10 3.80
N ALA A 75 3.39 -6.60 3.16
CA ALA A 75 3.37 -6.26 1.73
C ALA A 75 2.96 -7.46 0.85
N ALA A 76 3.51 -8.65 1.14
CA ALA A 76 3.17 -9.87 0.42
C ALA A 76 1.71 -10.32 0.68
N GLY A 77 1.25 -10.21 1.93
CA GLY A 77 -0.12 -10.50 2.32
C GLY A 77 -1.14 -9.60 1.60
N TRP A 78 -0.92 -8.29 1.63
CA TRP A 78 -1.76 -7.32 0.94
C TRP A 78 -1.73 -7.48 -0.57
N SER A 79 -0.55 -7.71 -1.17
CA SER A 79 -0.42 -7.98 -2.60
C SER A 79 -1.28 -9.18 -3.02
N ARG A 80 -1.26 -10.26 -2.23
CA ARG A 80 -2.08 -11.45 -2.50
C ARG A 80 -3.57 -11.18 -2.30
N GLN A 81 -3.93 -10.54 -1.19
CA GLN A 81 -5.33 -10.28 -0.84
C GLN A 81 -6.00 -9.34 -1.85
N TRP A 82 -5.26 -8.37 -2.38
CA TRP A 82 -5.79 -7.34 -3.26
C TRP A 82 -5.64 -7.65 -4.75
N ALA A 83 -4.89 -8.69 -5.14
CA ALA A 83 -4.63 -9.04 -6.53
C ALA A 83 -5.89 -9.00 -7.42
N ALA A 84 -6.93 -9.77 -7.05
CA ALA A 84 -8.16 -9.85 -7.83
C ALA A 84 -8.90 -8.51 -7.95
N VAL A 85 -8.90 -7.69 -6.89
CA VAL A 85 -9.57 -6.38 -6.88
C VAL A 85 -8.81 -5.40 -7.76
N ARG A 86 -7.47 -5.40 -7.69
CA ARG A 86 -6.60 -4.52 -8.48
C ARG A 86 -6.59 -4.91 -9.96
N ASP A 87 -6.66 -6.20 -10.28
CA ASP A 87 -6.83 -6.66 -11.66
C ASP A 87 -8.15 -6.15 -12.24
N LYS A 88 -9.24 -6.25 -11.46
CA LYS A 88 -10.53 -5.73 -11.89
C LYS A 88 -10.55 -4.21 -12.02
N ALA A 89 -9.89 -3.49 -11.10
CA ALA A 89 -9.76 -2.04 -11.17
C ALA A 89 -9.00 -1.64 -12.44
N ARG A 90 -7.94 -2.36 -12.80
CA ARG A 90 -7.18 -2.12 -14.03
C ARG A 90 -8.04 -2.26 -15.28
N ASP A 91 -8.83 -3.32 -15.37
CA ASP A 91 -9.77 -3.51 -16.49
C ASP A 91 -10.75 -2.34 -16.64
N ILE A 92 -11.18 -1.71 -15.53
CA ILE A 92 -12.11 -0.56 -15.51
C ILE A 92 -11.40 0.77 -15.83
N ILE A 93 -10.13 0.90 -15.43
CA ILE A 93 -9.33 2.11 -15.65
C ILE A 93 -8.88 2.18 -17.11
N ASP A 94 -8.56 1.03 -17.72
CA ASP A 94 -8.06 0.93 -19.08
C ASP A 94 -9.18 0.86 -20.15
N SER A 95 -10.44 0.70 -19.75
CA SER A 95 -11.63 0.65 -20.63
C SER A 95 -12.17 2.02 -21.03
#